data_AF-A0A9P7YAM3-F1
#
_entry.id   AF-A0A9P7YAM3-F1
#
_cell.length_a   1.000
_cell.length_b   1.000
_cell.length_c   1.000
_cell.angle_alpha   90.00
_cell.angle_beta   90.00
_cell.angle_gamma   90.00
#
_symmetry.space_group_name_H-M   'P 1'
#
loop_
_entity.id
_entity.type
_entity.pdbx_description
1 polymer ?
#
loop_
_entity_poly.entity_id
_entity_poly.type
_entity_poly.pdbx_seq_one_letter_code
_entity_poly.pdbx_strand_id
1 'polypeptide(L)'
;MHLSSLRYKQQKPAAADSLLPYKENREMKHIYTNAPASNIWKVPEPFRAAVQNSQLWKSERSQGLETTACWPSLFPKDNRQDVSFTIWCGNDDGYLLTDYFGTQVEISS
;
A
#
# COMPACT_ATOMS: atom_id res chain seq x y z
N MET A 1 13.35 -55.24 1.56
CA MET A 1 12.93 -54.55 2.80
C MET A 1 12.68 -53.09 2.45
N HIS A 2 11.65 -52.52 3.07
CA HIS A 2 10.76 -51.52 2.48
C HIS A 2 11.23 -50.08 2.79
N LEU A 3 11.51 -49.28 1.74
CA LEU A 3 11.70 -47.83 1.85
C LEU A 3 10.32 -47.16 1.95
N SER A 4 9.88 -46.87 3.16
CA SER A 4 8.69 -46.06 3.42
C SER A 4 9.01 -44.58 3.17
N SER A 5 8.86 -44.13 1.92
CA SER A 5 8.67 -42.71 1.64
C SER A 5 7.23 -42.35 2.00
N LEU A 6 7.06 -41.72 3.16
CA LEU A 6 5.82 -41.01 3.49
C LEU A 6 5.67 -39.86 2.49
N ARG A 7 5.01 -40.15 1.38
CA ARG A 7 4.37 -39.14 0.54
C ARG A 7 3.41 -38.40 1.47
N TYR A 8 3.81 -37.22 1.94
CA TYR A 8 2.85 -36.20 2.32
C TYR A 8 1.96 -36.00 1.10
N LYS A 9 0.81 -36.68 1.10
CA LYS A 9 -0.29 -36.31 0.23
C LYS A 9 -0.59 -34.88 0.61
N GLN A 10 -0.15 -33.95 -0.23
CA GLN A 10 -0.66 -32.60 -0.25
C GLN A 10 -2.16 -32.75 -0.51
N GLN A 11 -2.94 -32.84 0.57
CA GLN A 11 -4.38 -32.76 0.49
C GLN A 11 -4.66 -31.38 -0.06
N LYS A 12 -5.02 -31.32 -1.34
CA LYS A 12 -5.57 -30.12 -1.98
C LYS A 12 -6.77 -29.71 -1.13
N PRO A 13 -6.73 -28.57 -0.42
CA PRO A 13 -7.88 -28.14 0.36
C PRO A 13 -9.07 -27.98 -0.59
N ALA A 14 -10.20 -28.57 -0.20
CA ALA A 14 -11.45 -28.43 -0.92
C ALA A 14 -11.80 -26.94 -1.05
N ALA A 15 -12.11 -26.53 -2.29
CA ALA A 15 -12.68 -25.25 -2.73
C ALA A 15 -12.87 -24.18 -1.63
N ALA A 16 -11.76 -23.60 -1.17
CA ALA A 16 -11.74 -22.23 -0.70
C ALA A 16 -11.41 -21.35 -1.91
N ASP A 17 -12.28 -21.35 -2.92
CA ASP A 17 -12.54 -20.12 -3.67
C ASP A 17 -13.32 -19.16 -2.74
N SER A 18 -12.80 -18.96 -1.53
CA SER A 18 -12.96 -17.69 -0.85
C SER A 18 -12.27 -16.71 -1.79
N LEU A 19 -13.03 -15.99 -2.59
CA LEU A 19 -12.52 -14.86 -3.37
C LEU A 19 -11.71 -14.03 -2.38
N LEU A 20 -10.38 -14.10 -2.50
CA LEU A 20 -9.51 -13.29 -1.68
C LEU A 20 -9.93 -11.84 -1.92
N PRO A 21 -9.98 -10.99 -0.88
CA PRO A 21 -10.58 -9.65 -1.00
C PRO A 21 -9.91 -8.76 -2.07
N TYR A 22 -8.72 -9.13 -2.54
CA TYR A 22 -8.01 -8.45 -3.64
C TYR A 22 -8.41 -8.91 -5.05
N LYS A 23 -9.18 -10.00 -5.21
CA LYS A 23 -9.69 -10.50 -6.49
C LYS A 23 -11.03 -9.92 -6.89
N GLU A 24 -11.68 -9.17 -5.99
CA GLU A 24 -12.96 -8.53 -6.26
C GLU A 24 -12.77 -7.17 -6.94
N ASN A 25 -13.70 -6.80 -7.84
CA ASN A 25 -13.73 -5.47 -8.41
C ASN A 25 -13.95 -4.44 -7.29
N ARG A 26 -12.95 -3.59 -7.06
CA ARG A 26 -12.99 -2.57 -6.02
C ARG A 26 -13.60 -1.29 -6.54
N GLU A 27 -14.90 -1.10 -6.30
CA GLU A 27 -15.57 0.17 -6.61
C GLU A 27 -15.28 1.21 -5.52
N MET A 28 -14.73 2.36 -5.93
CA MET A 28 -14.49 3.49 -5.03
C MET A 28 -15.82 4.10 -4.52
N LYS A 29 -15.89 4.36 -3.22
CA LYS A 29 -16.97 5.15 -2.60
C LYS A 29 -16.56 6.60 -2.41
N HIS A 30 -15.44 6.81 -1.73
CA HIS A 30 -14.91 8.15 -1.47
C HIS A 30 -13.39 8.11 -1.27
N ILE A 31 -12.76 9.26 -1.47
CA ILE A 31 -11.35 9.50 -1.22
C ILE A 31 -11.22 10.69 -0.26
N TYR A 32 -10.43 10.52 0.79
CA TYR A 32 -9.96 11.65 1.61
C TYR A 32 -8.59 12.07 1.09
N THR A 33 -8.43 13.37 0.88
CA THR A 33 -7.19 14.01 0.41
C THR A 33 -7.04 15.38 1.09
N ASN A 34 -5.96 16.10 0.81
CA ASN A 34 -5.70 17.44 1.33
C ASN A 34 -5.68 17.50 2.87
N ALA A 35 -5.04 16.52 3.51
CA ALA A 35 -4.85 16.56 4.95
C ALA A 35 -4.00 17.78 5.34
N PRO A 36 -4.19 18.38 6.53
CA PRO A 36 -3.30 19.44 7.02
C PRO A 36 -1.84 18.99 6.93
N ALA A 37 -0.98 19.81 6.36
CA ALA A 37 0.43 19.46 6.16
C ALA A 37 1.16 19.21 7.48
N SER A 38 0.74 19.90 8.55
CA SER A 38 1.21 19.67 9.91
C SER A 38 0.97 18.24 10.42
N ASN A 39 0.02 17.50 9.84
CA ASN A 39 -0.21 16.11 10.22
C ASN A 39 0.87 15.15 9.70
N ILE A 40 1.68 15.53 8.69
CA ILE A 40 2.80 14.68 8.23
C ILE A 40 3.82 14.43 9.33
N TRP A 41 3.96 15.35 10.29
CA TRP A 41 4.81 15.16 11.47
C TRP A 41 4.37 13.99 12.37
N LYS A 42 3.12 13.53 12.25
CA LYS A 42 2.59 12.37 12.99
C LYS A 42 2.96 11.03 12.34
N VAL A 43 3.36 11.04 11.07
CA VAL A 43 3.80 9.84 10.35
C VAL A 43 5.15 9.39 10.93
N PRO A 44 5.38 8.09 11.22
CA PRO A 44 6.66 7.62 11.72
C PRO A 44 7.75 7.62 10.62
N GLU A 45 9.02 7.59 11.03
CA GLU A 45 10.11 7.30 10.10
C GLU A 45 10.12 5.81 9.71
N PRO A 46 10.57 5.44 8.49
CA PRO A 46 11.15 6.31 7.44
C PRO A 46 10.12 7.00 6.52
N PHE A 47 8.83 6.74 6.71
CA PHE A 47 7.78 7.23 5.80
C PHE A 47 7.63 8.74 5.80
N ARG A 48 7.86 9.40 6.94
CA ARG A 48 7.80 10.86 7.03
C ARG A 48 8.86 11.51 6.14
N ALA A 49 10.13 11.11 6.27
CA ALA A 49 11.19 11.60 5.39
C ALA A 49 10.86 11.32 3.91
N ALA A 50 10.38 10.11 3.61
CA ALA A 50 10.00 9.73 2.25
C ALA A 50 8.90 10.65 1.67
N VAL A 51 7.87 11.00 2.45
CA VAL A 51 6.84 11.97 2.05
C VAL A 51 7.44 13.36 1.83
N GLN A 52 8.24 13.84 2.78
CA GLN A 52 8.85 15.18 2.72
C GLN A 52 9.84 15.34 1.55
N ASN A 53 10.43 14.24 1.10
CA ASN A 53 11.31 14.19 -0.07
C ASN A 53 10.56 14.15 -1.40
N SER A 54 9.24 13.90 -1.40
CA SER A 54 8.43 13.84 -2.62
C SER A 54 8.38 15.18 -3.36
N GLN A 55 8.29 15.11 -4.69
CA GLN A 55 8.12 16.32 -5.53
C GLN A 55 6.78 17.01 -5.26
N LEU A 56 5.74 16.23 -4.97
CA LEU A 56 4.42 16.77 -4.62
C LEU A 56 4.49 17.60 -3.33
N TRP A 57 5.05 17.04 -2.25
CA TRP A 57 5.23 17.76 -0.99
C TRP A 57 6.02 19.05 -1.19
N LYS A 58 7.19 18.97 -1.85
CA LYS A 58 8.07 20.12 -2.11
C LYS A 58 7.34 21.22 -2.88
N SER A 59 6.59 20.85 -3.92
CA SER A 59 5.78 21.78 -4.71
C SER A 59 4.69 22.44 -3.88
N GLU A 60 3.93 21.67 -3.08
CA GLU A 60 2.89 22.20 -2.20
C GLU A 60 3.47 23.17 -1.15
N ARG A 61 4.63 22.84 -0.56
CA ARG A 61 5.34 23.72 0.39
C ARG A 61 5.83 25.00 -0.27
N SER A 62 6.39 24.92 -1.48
CA SER A 62 6.87 26.11 -2.21
C SER A 62 5.76 27.10 -2.57
N GLN A 63 4.52 26.61 -2.69
CA GLN A 63 3.33 27.41 -2.94
C GLN A 63 2.64 27.90 -1.66
N GLY A 64 3.15 27.54 -0.47
CA GLY A 64 2.57 27.93 0.80
C GLY A 64 1.21 27.28 1.09
N LEU A 65 0.92 26.10 0.52
CA LEU A 65 -0.35 25.41 0.79
C LEU A 65 -0.37 24.88 2.22
N GLU A 66 -1.49 25.00 2.94
CA GLU A 66 -1.61 24.47 4.32
C GLU A 66 -1.97 22.98 4.38
N THR A 67 -2.33 22.41 3.24
CA THR A 67 -2.74 21.02 3.08
C THR A 67 -1.79 20.26 2.16
N THR A 68 -1.87 18.93 2.19
CA THR A 68 -1.10 18.03 1.34
C THR A 68 -1.95 16.88 0.80
N ALA A 69 -1.72 16.54 -0.46
CA ALA A 69 -2.27 15.35 -1.11
C ALA A 69 -1.34 14.13 -1.01
N CYS A 70 -0.23 14.21 -0.25
CA CYS A 70 0.75 13.12 -0.18
C CYS A 70 0.28 11.87 0.60
N TRP A 71 -0.87 11.93 1.27
CA TRP A 71 -1.40 10.83 2.09
C TRP A 71 -2.91 10.64 1.90
N PRO A 72 -3.40 10.25 0.71
CA PRO A 72 -4.82 10.03 0.53
C PRO A 72 -5.23 8.67 1.09
N SER A 73 -6.49 8.58 1.49
CA SER A 73 -7.13 7.30 1.84
C SER A 73 -8.36 7.05 0.97
N LEU A 74 -8.41 5.89 0.34
CA LEU A 74 -9.48 5.45 -0.55
C LEU A 74 -10.33 4.39 0.14
N PHE A 75 -11.63 4.69 0.24
CA PHE A 75 -12.62 3.79 0.82
C PHE A 75 -13.47 3.14 -0.28
N PRO A 76 -13.57 1.80 -0.28
CA PRO A 76 -14.45 1.08 -1.20
C PRO A 76 -15.94 1.24 -0.83
N LYS A 77 -16.83 0.89 -1.77
CA LYS A 77 -18.28 0.83 -1.50
C LYS A 77 -18.66 -0.35 -0.61
N ASP A 78 -18.03 -1.50 -0.83
CA ASP A 78 -18.19 -2.66 0.03
C ASP A 78 -17.33 -2.48 1.28
N ASN A 79 -17.98 -2.33 2.44
CA ASN A 79 -17.30 -2.19 3.74
C ASN A 79 -16.60 -3.47 4.21
N ARG A 80 -16.75 -4.59 3.49
CA ARG A 80 -15.96 -5.82 3.71
C ARG A 80 -14.59 -5.75 3.06
N GLN A 81 -14.37 -4.83 2.13
CA GLN A 81 -13.10 -4.62 1.45
C GLN A 81 -12.23 -3.64 2.26
N ASP A 82 -10.91 -3.88 2.23
CA ASP A 82 -9.96 -3.03 2.94
C ASP A 82 -9.92 -1.59 2.39
N VAL A 83 -9.58 -0.64 3.25
CA VAL A 83 -9.27 0.75 2.89
C VAL A 83 -7.81 0.85 2.44
N SER A 84 -7.52 1.65 1.42
CA SER A 84 -6.14 1.90 1.00
C SER A 84 -5.68 3.25 1.50
N PHE A 85 -4.54 3.25 2.17
CA PHE A 85 -3.75 4.46 2.36
C PHE A 85 -2.63 4.44 1.33
N THR A 86 -2.49 5.53 0.60
CA THR A 86 -1.40 5.71 -0.38
C THR A 86 -0.42 6.72 0.17
N ILE A 87 0.87 6.47 -0.05
CA ILE A 87 1.95 7.38 0.34
C ILE A 87 2.63 7.86 -0.93
N TRP A 88 2.52 9.15 -1.23
CA TRP A 88 3.33 9.78 -2.26
C TRP A 88 4.68 10.15 -1.65
N CYS A 89 5.74 9.49 -2.12
CA CYS A 89 7.10 9.66 -1.61
C CYS A 89 8.08 10.08 -2.71
N GLY A 90 9.30 10.46 -2.31
CA GLY A 90 10.41 10.63 -3.24
C GLY A 90 10.69 9.35 -4.02
N ASN A 91 11.16 9.49 -5.26
CA ASN A 91 11.37 8.34 -6.15
C ASN A 91 12.42 7.38 -5.58
N ASP A 92 13.56 7.91 -5.15
CA ASP A 92 14.63 7.13 -4.51
C ASP A 92 14.18 6.54 -3.16
N ASP A 93 13.43 7.31 -2.36
CA ASP A 93 12.85 6.81 -1.10
C ASP A 93 11.88 5.64 -1.35
N GLY A 94 11.14 5.66 -2.46
CA GLY A 94 10.26 4.57 -2.87
C GLY A 94 11.02 3.25 -3.10
N TYR A 95 12.19 3.29 -3.75
CA TYR A 95 13.04 2.11 -3.89
C TYR A 95 13.57 1.61 -2.54
N LEU A 96 13.99 2.52 -1.66
CA LEU A 96 14.47 2.16 -0.32
C LEU A 96 13.37 1.52 0.54
N LEU A 97 12.15 2.07 0.51
CA LEU A 97 11.01 1.50 1.22
C LEU A 97 10.63 0.13 0.65
N THR A 98 10.67 -0.03 -0.67
CA THR A 98 10.40 -1.31 -1.36
C THR A 98 11.38 -2.38 -0.90
N ASP A 99 12.68 -2.07 -0.89
CA ASP A 99 13.74 -2.96 -0.41
C ASP A 99 13.55 -3.29 1.08
N TYR A 100 13.30 -2.27 1.92
CA TYR A 100 13.12 -2.44 3.37
C TYR A 100 11.98 -3.40 3.73
N PHE A 101 10.86 -3.36 3.01
CA PHE A 101 9.72 -4.25 3.24
C PHE A 101 9.78 -5.54 2.42
N GLY A 102 10.83 -5.75 1.62
CA GLY A 102 11.01 -6.94 0.80
C GLY A 102 9.93 -7.12 -0.27
N THR A 103 9.38 -6.02 -0.78
CA THR A 103 8.39 -6.08 -1.86
C THR A 103 9.09 -6.36 -3.20
N GLN A 104 8.40 -7.08 -4.10
CA GLN A 104 8.94 -7.48 -5.39
C GLN A 104 8.36 -6.62 -6.50
N VAL A 105 9.17 -6.35 -7.52
CA VAL A 105 8.67 -5.69 -8.73
C VAL A 105 7.79 -6.68 -9.50
N GLU A 106 6.56 -6.28 -9.76
CA GLU A 106 5.63 -7.00 -10.63
C GLU A 106 5.49 -6.18 -11.90
N ILE A 107 6.04 -6.67 -13.01
CA ILE A 107 5.92 -6.03 -14.31
C ILE A 107 4.69 -6.61 -15.00
N SER A 108 3.64 -5.81 -15.14
CA SER A 108 2.48 -6.21 -15.93
C SER A 108 2.85 -6.31 -17.40
N SER A 109 2.54 -7.44 -18.03
CA SER A 109 2.62 -7.67 -19.49
C SER A 109 1.51 -6.98 -20.26
#